data_AF-A0A9D1WIC5-F1
#
_entry.id   AF-A0A9D1WIC5-F1
#
_cell.length_a   1.000
_cell.length_b   1.000
_cell.length_c   1.000
_cell.angle_alpha   90.00
_cell.angle_beta   90.00
_cell.angle_gamma   90.00
#
_symmetry.space_group_name_H-M   'P 1'
#
loop_
_entity.id
_entity.type
_entity.pdbx_description
1 polymer ?
#
loop_
_entity_poly.entity_id
_entity_poly.type
_entity_poly.pdbx_seq_one_letter_code
_entity_poly.pdbx_strand_id
1 'polypeptide(L)'
;MEYRTLGKTGLRVSRMGFGGIPIQRVDAARTRMLVEKMAEMGVNYIDTARGYTVSESYLGEALEGYRDKFVLATKSMARTKEAMAKDIEISLGNLRTDYIDLYQVHNPSMEQLEQVTGEGGALEALMEAKEAGKIGHIGLTAHSVEVFRKALELDWVETIMFPYNVVETQGTELIDACAEKNIGFIDMKPMAGGAIEDPATALRFICSNPSVTVVIPGVSEIEELEENLKACSDVSPLSQEEQGKIAEIREQLGSNFCRRCNYCAPCTVGISIPNVFLFAGYLQRYDLEGWARERYATLDTKASACVECGECETRCPYHLPIREMMKMAARDFGE
;
A
#
# COMPACT_ATOMS: atom_id res chain seq x y z
N MET A 1 23.59 2.44 -2.97
CA MET A 1 22.15 2.73 -3.15
C MET A 1 21.88 3.12 -4.60
N GLU A 2 20.98 2.42 -5.28
CA GLU A 2 20.46 2.83 -6.60
C GLU A 2 19.32 3.84 -6.39
N TYR A 3 19.35 4.94 -7.14
CA TYR A 3 18.29 5.94 -7.14
C TYR A 3 17.60 5.99 -8.49
N ARG A 4 16.28 6.13 -8.48
CA ARG A 4 15.41 6.24 -9.64
C ARG A 4 14.64 7.56 -9.59
N THR A 5 14.24 8.05 -10.76
CA THR A 5 13.37 9.23 -10.86
C THR A 5 11.94 8.75 -10.74
N LEU A 6 11.16 9.34 -9.83
CA LEU A 6 9.77 8.96 -9.58
C LEU A 6 8.84 9.56 -10.65
N GLY A 7 8.94 9.05 -11.87
CA GLY A 7 8.19 9.51 -13.03
C GLY A 7 8.32 11.02 -13.27
N LYS A 8 7.20 11.65 -13.65
CA LYS A 8 7.10 13.08 -13.96
C LYS A 8 7.26 14.00 -12.76
N THR A 9 7.34 13.46 -11.53
CA THR A 9 7.61 14.28 -10.33
C THR A 9 9.04 14.85 -10.35
N GLY A 10 9.98 14.16 -11.00
CA GLY A 10 11.40 14.52 -10.95
C GLY A 10 12.11 14.17 -9.63
N LEU A 11 11.39 13.70 -8.61
CA LEU A 11 11.96 13.28 -7.33
C LEU A 11 12.92 12.11 -7.52
N ARG A 12 14.08 12.18 -6.86
CA ARG A 12 15.09 11.10 -6.87
C ARG A 12 14.91 10.24 -5.63
N VAL A 13 14.45 9.01 -5.81
CA VAL A 13 14.11 8.08 -4.73
C VAL A 13 14.99 6.84 -4.78
N SER A 14 15.38 6.32 -3.62
CA SER A 14 16.06 5.03 -3.49
C SER A 14 15.14 3.92 -3.98
N ARG A 15 15.71 2.88 -4.58
CA ARG A 15 14.93 1.75 -5.14
C ARG A 15 14.10 1.02 -4.09
N MET A 16 14.59 0.98 -2.86
CA MET A 16 13.83 0.59 -1.67
C MET A 16 13.44 1.85 -0.90
N GLY A 17 12.17 1.97 -0.54
CA GLY A 17 11.66 2.92 0.44
C GLY A 17 11.17 2.21 1.70
N PHE A 18 10.36 2.90 2.49
CA PHE A 18 9.84 2.40 3.75
C PHE A 18 8.32 2.55 3.82
N GLY A 19 7.61 1.44 4.07
CA GLY A 19 6.17 1.43 4.28
C GLY A 19 5.81 1.59 5.75
N GLY A 20 5.10 2.66 6.11
CA GLY A 20 4.87 3.06 7.49
C GLY A 20 3.74 2.35 8.25
N ILE A 21 3.11 1.32 7.70
CA ILE A 21 2.07 0.54 8.40
C ILE A 21 2.60 -0.08 9.71
N PRO A 22 3.79 -0.73 9.74
CA PRO A 22 4.31 -1.36 10.96
C PRO A 22 4.68 -0.40 12.08
N ILE A 23 4.79 0.92 11.82
CA ILE A 23 5.04 1.92 12.89
C ILE A 23 3.97 1.84 13.98
N GLN A 24 2.77 1.41 13.63
CA GLN A 24 1.67 1.19 14.58
C GLN A 24 1.97 0.14 15.66
N ARG A 25 3.06 -0.62 15.52
CA ARG A 25 3.49 -1.71 16.41
C ARG A 25 4.79 -1.42 17.14
N VAL A 26 5.48 -0.33 16.80
CA VAL A 26 6.73 0.07 17.44
C VAL A 26 6.57 1.43 18.11
N ASP A 27 7.41 1.72 19.09
CA ASP A 27 7.37 3.01 19.78
C ASP A 27 8.09 4.12 19.01
N ALA A 28 8.01 5.35 19.53
CA ALA A 28 8.67 6.51 18.94
C ALA A 28 10.20 6.37 18.90
N ALA A 29 10.81 5.76 19.92
CA ALA A 29 12.25 5.56 19.99
C ALA A 29 12.75 4.59 18.90
N ARG A 30 12.06 3.46 18.71
CA ARG A 30 12.34 2.53 17.62
C ARG A 30 12.10 3.18 16.26
N THR A 31 11.03 3.96 16.10
CA THR A 31 10.77 4.71 14.87
C THR A 31 11.92 5.66 14.53
N ARG A 32 12.45 6.38 15.53
CA ARG A 32 13.65 7.22 15.39
C ARG A 32 14.87 6.41 14.92
N MET A 33 15.16 5.29 15.56
CA MET A 33 16.28 4.43 15.17
C MET A 33 16.17 3.96 13.71
N LEU A 34 14.97 3.58 13.26
CA LEU A 34 14.73 3.18 11.87
C LEU A 34 14.99 4.34 10.89
N VAL A 35 14.51 5.55 11.19
CA VAL A 35 14.75 6.75 10.36
C VAL A 35 16.24 7.09 10.29
N GLU A 36 16.94 7.07 11.42
CA GLU A 36 18.38 7.35 11.46
C GLU A 36 19.16 6.31 10.64
N LYS A 37 18.81 5.04 10.76
CA LYS A 37 19.44 3.94 10.01
C LYS A 37 19.16 4.02 8.52
N MET A 38 17.93 4.35 8.12
CA MET A 38 17.59 4.59 6.71
C MET A 38 18.43 5.73 6.12
N ALA A 39 18.59 6.83 6.87
CA ALA A 39 19.41 7.97 6.44
C ALA A 39 20.90 7.58 6.30
N GLU A 40 21.43 6.75 7.19
CA GLU A 40 22.80 6.20 7.08
C GLU A 40 22.97 5.34 5.82
N MET A 41 21.98 4.48 5.53
CA MET A 41 22.01 3.56 4.39
C MET A 41 21.68 4.24 3.04
N GLY A 42 21.23 5.50 3.07
CA GLY A 42 20.81 6.25 1.90
C GLY A 42 19.41 5.88 1.39
N VAL A 43 18.58 5.22 2.20
CA VAL A 43 17.15 5.05 1.90
C VAL A 43 16.47 6.39 2.13
N ASN A 44 15.73 6.89 1.14
CA ASN A 44 15.21 8.27 1.18
C ASN A 44 13.72 8.40 0.81
N TYR A 45 12.95 7.32 0.75
CA TYR A 45 11.51 7.39 0.48
C TYR A 45 10.72 6.79 1.64
N ILE A 46 9.82 7.57 2.24
CA ILE A 46 8.96 7.14 3.35
C ILE A 46 7.50 7.30 2.92
N ASP A 47 6.71 6.23 3.01
CA ASP A 47 5.25 6.24 2.86
C ASP A 47 4.57 6.08 4.21
N THR A 48 3.58 6.93 4.50
CA THR A 48 2.66 6.77 5.64
C THR A 48 1.22 7.11 5.23
N ALA A 49 0.29 7.21 6.17
CA ALA A 49 -1.09 7.60 5.91
C ALA A 49 -1.78 8.17 7.15
N ARG A 50 -2.74 9.08 6.94
CA ARG A 50 -3.70 9.53 7.97
C ARG A 50 -4.38 8.38 8.72
N GLY A 51 -4.64 7.29 8.01
CA GLY A 51 -5.33 6.11 8.55
C GLY A 51 -4.45 5.19 9.42
N TYR A 52 -3.13 5.42 9.47
CA TYR A 52 -2.18 4.54 10.16
C TYR A 52 -1.94 4.99 11.61
N THR A 53 -3.01 5.18 12.39
CA THR A 53 -2.98 5.55 13.82
C THR A 53 -1.85 6.53 14.19
N VAL A 54 -0.77 6.05 14.83
CA VAL A 54 0.37 6.85 15.34
C VAL A 54 1.50 7.09 14.34
N SER A 55 1.42 6.52 13.14
CA SER A 55 2.52 6.48 12.15
C SER A 55 3.00 7.88 11.77
N GLU A 56 2.10 8.80 11.42
CA GLU A 56 2.48 10.17 11.08
C GLU A 56 3.12 10.91 12.27
N SER A 57 2.56 10.78 13.47
CA SER A 57 3.09 11.47 14.65
C SER A 57 4.47 10.96 15.07
N TYR A 58 4.71 9.65 15.00
CA TYR A 58 6.01 9.08 15.33
C TYR A 58 7.04 9.37 14.25
N LEU A 59 6.65 9.38 12.97
CA LEU A 59 7.53 9.84 11.88
C LEU A 59 7.86 11.32 12.00
N GLY A 60 6.91 12.17 12.37
CA GLY A 60 7.15 13.59 12.55
C GLY A 60 8.22 13.87 13.60
N GLU A 61 8.17 13.18 14.74
CA GLU A 61 9.23 13.23 15.74
C GLU A 61 10.54 12.64 15.22
N ALA A 62 10.48 11.48 14.57
CA ALA A 62 11.65 10.78 14.07
C ALA A 62 12.39 11.55 12.97
N LEU A 63 11.72 12.43 12.23
CA LEU A 63 12.31 13.20 11.12
C LEU A 63 12.94 14.54 11.56
N GLU A 64 12.84 14.95 12.83
CA GLU A 64 13.47 16.18 13.32
C GLU A 64 15.00 16.12 13.14
N GLY A 65 15.55 17.04 12.33
CA GLY A 65 16.97 17.05 11.95
C GLY A 65 17.33 16.14 10.77
N TYR A 66 16.36 15.40 10.21
CA TYR A 66 16.53 14.49 9.08
C TYR A 66 15.60 14.79 7.90
N ARG A 67 14.59 15.66 8.05
CA ARG A 67 13.53 15.94 7.06
C ARG A 67 14.03 16.11 5.62
N ASP A 68 15.10 16.88 5.41
CA ASP A 68 15.64 17.19 4.08
C ASP A 68 16.30 15.99 3.38
N LYS A 69 16.54 14.90 4.11
CA LYS A 69 17.10 13.66 3.55
C LYS A 69 16.04 12.75 2.95
N PHE A 70 14.75 13.03 3.14
CA PHE A 70 13.67 12.13 2.77
C PHE A 70 12.65 12.80 1.84
N VAL A 71 12.22 12.03 0.84
CA VAL A 71 10.96 12.21 0.14
C VAL A 71 9.86 11.61 1.00
N LEU A 72 8.98 12.47 1.51
CA LEU A 72 7.92 12.10 2.44
C LEU A 72 6.57 12.03 1.72
N ALA A 73 5.96 10.85 1.73
CA ALA A 73 4.65 10.60 1.16
C ALA A 73 3.61 10.27 2.25
N THR A 74 2.42 10.86 2.14
CA THR A 74 1.24 10.45 2.93
C THR A 74 -0.02 10.39 2.06
N LYS A 75 -1.14 9.97 2.65
CA LYS A 75 -2.39 9.74 1.94
C LYS A 75 -3.61 9.84 2.85
N SER A 76 -4.76 10.19 2.25
CA SER A 76 -6.05 10.32 2.96
C SER A 76 -7.21 9.59 2.25
N MET A 77 -8.16 9.12 3.06
CA MET A 77 -9.45 8.57 2.63
C MET A 77 -10.52 9.64 2.33
N ALA A 78 -10.22 10.92 2.54
CA ALA A 78 -11.13 12.02 2.24
C ALA A 78 -11.46 12.07 0.75
N ARG A 79 -12.70 12.50 0.43
CA ARG A 79 -13.23 12.60 -0.94
C ARG A 79 -13.75 13.99 -1.29
N THR A 80 -14.02 14.83 -0.28
CA THR A 80 -14.47 16.22 -0.46
C THR A 80 -13.31 17.19 -0.21
N LYS A 81 -13.41 18.39 -0.80
CA LYS A 81 -12.46 19.49 -0.62
C LYS A 81 -12.22 19.80 0.85
N GLU A 82 -13.29 20.05 1.60
CA GLU A 82 -13.21 20.42 3.02
C GLU A 82 -12.51 19.34 3.86
N ALA A 83 -12.89 18.08 3.67
CA ALA A 83 -12.30 16.98 4.42
C ALA A 83 -10.82 16.76 4.03
N MET A 84 -10.48 16.87 2.75
CA MET A 84 -9.10 16.72 2.29
C MET A 84 -8.21 17.86 2.77
N ALA A 85 -8.68 19.11 2.70
CA ALA A 85 -7.96 20.28 3.22
C ALA A 85 -7.68 20.13 4.73
N LYS A 86 -8.70 19.70 5.50
CA LYS A 86 -8.53 19.41 6.92
C LYS A 86 -7.48 18.31 7.17
N ASP A 87 -7.54 17.21 6.41
CA ASP A 87 -6.58 16.12 6.57
C ASP A 87 -5.15 16.53 6.21
N ILE A 88 -4.96 17.38 5.19
CA ILE A 88 -3.64 17.92 4.84
C ILE A 88 -3.03 18.69 6.03
N GLU A 89 -3.79 19.59 6.66
CA GLU A 89 -3.29 20.32 7.84
C GLU A 89 -2.95 19.39 9.01
N ILE A 90 -3.77 18.36 9.23
CA ILE A 90 -3.50 17.38 10.28
C ILE A 90 -2.22 16.58 9.97
N SER A 91 -2.04 16.15 8.72
CA SER A 91 -0.81 15.46 8.29
C SER A 91 0.42 16.34 8.49
N LEU A 92 0.39 17.60 8.07
CA LEU A 92 1.48 18.56 8.26
C LEU A 92 1.83 18.73 9.75
N GLY A 93 0.80 18.89 10.59
CA GLY A 93 0.97 19.00 12.04
C GLY A 93 1.57 17.74 12.67
N ASN A 94 1.05 16.56 12.34
CA ASN A 94 1.55 15.28 12.88
C ASN A 94 2.97 14.99 12.41
N LEU A 95 3.26 15.24 11.13
CA LEU A 95 4.58 15.06 10.54
C LEU A 95 5.57 16.17 10.91
N ARG A 96 5.13 17.17 11.69
CA ARG A 96 5.93 18.30 12.18
C ARG A 96 6.72 19.00 11.06
N THR A 97 6.06 19.20 9.92
CA THR A 97 6.66 19.83 8.72
C THR A 97 5.65 20.76 8.05
N ASP A 98 6.16 21.75 7.35
CA ASP A 98 5.38 22.67 6.51
C ASP A 98 5.22 22.18 5.07
N TYR A 99 5.88 21.08 4.69
CA TYR A 99 5.89 20.55 3.33
C TYR A 99 5.89 19.03 3.27
N ILE A 100 5.02 18.46 2.42
CA ILE A 100 4.96 17.02 2.09
C ILE A 100 5.28 16.83 0.61
N ASP A 101 6.25 15.97 0.29
CA ASP A 101 6.70 15.79 -1.11
C ASP A 101 5.61 15.18 -2.00
N LEU A 102 4.85 14.19 -1.48
CA LEU A 102 3.81 13.50 -2.22
C LEU A 102 2.56 13.28 -1.35
N TYR A 103 1.41 13.76 -1.82
CA TYR A 103 0.12 13.52 -1.17
C TYR A 103 -0.80 12.72 -2.08
N GLN A 104 -1.39 11.63 -1.57
CA GLN A 104 -2.12 10.68 -2.41
C GLN A 104 -3.59 10.52 -2.00
N VAL A 105 -4.45 10.35 -3.01
CA VAL A 105 -5.84 9.90 -2.80
C VAL A 105 -5.81 8.39 -2.49
N HIS A 106 -6.21 8.00 -1.28
CA HIS A 106 -6.07 6.62 -0.81
C HIS A 106 -7.24 5.74 -1.30
N ASN A 107 -6.95 4.81 -2.21
CA ASN A 107 -7.83 3.72 -2.65
C ASN A 107 -9.30 4.12 -2.90
N PRO A 108 -9.57 5.07 -3.82
CA PRO A 108 -10.94 5.40 -4.21
C PRO A 108 -11.58 4.22 -4.98
N SER A 109 -12.89 4.05 -4.83
CA SER A 109 -13.68 3.29 -5.82
C SER A 109 -13.82 4.06 -7.13
N MET A 110 -14.32 3.44 -8.19
CA MET A 110 -14.62 4.12 -9.45
C MET A 110 -15.61 5.28 -9.27
N GLU A 111 -16.68 5.06 -8.50
CA GLU A 111 -17.64 6.11 -8.15
C GLU A 111 -16.99 7.24 -7.34
N GLN A 112 -16.13 6.89 -6.37
CA GLN A 112 -15.42 7.90 -5.58
C GLN A 112 -14.40 8.69 -6.39
N LEU A 113 -13.88 8.18 -7.51
CA LEU A 113 -13.03 8.96 -8.41
C LEU A 113 -13.80 10.12 -9.05
N GLU A 114 -15.06 9.90 -9.42
CA GLU A 114 -15.92 10.97 -9.93
C GLU A 114 -16.13 12.04 -8.85
N GLN A 115 -16.40 11.62 -7.60
CA GLN A 115 -16.51 12.54 -6.48
C GLN A 115 -15.22 13.34 -6.22
N VAL A 116 -14.06 12.68 -6.28
CA VAL A 116 -12.74 13.32 -6.05
C VAL A 116 -12.46 14.41 -7.07
N THR A 117 -12.90 14.21 -8.32
CA THR A 117 -12.62 15.11 -9.45
C THR A 117 -13.74 16.11 -9.75
N GLY A 118 -14.93 15.91 -9.20
CA GLY A 118 -16.07 16.82 -9.34
C GLY A 118 -15.94 18.10 -8.53
N GLU A 119 -16.91 19.00 -8.70
CA GLU A 119 -17.01 20.26 -7.96
C GLU A 119 -17.04 20.03 -6.45
N GLY A 120 -16.18 20.72 -5.70
CA GLY A 120 -16.02 20.52 -4.26
C GLY A 120 -15.37 19.18 -3.89
N GLY A 121 -14.77 18.49 -4.87
CA GLY A 121 -14.02 17.25 -4.69
C GLY A 121 -12.66 17.44 -4.04
N ALA A 122 -12.09 16.35 -3.53
CA ALA A 122 -10.78 16.37 -2.86
C ALA A 122 -9.64 16.88 -3.75
N LEU A 123 -9.73 16.76 -5.08
CA LEU A 123 -8.70 17.23 -5.99
C LEU A 123 -8.51 18.75 -5.91
N GLU A 124 -9.57 19.53 -5.71
CA GLU A 124 -9.45 20.99 -5.55
C GLU A 124 -8.56 21.34 -4.36
N ALA A 125 -8.76 20.69 -3.21
CA ALA A 125 -7.93 20.93 -2.02
C ALA A 125 -6.46 20.52 -2.23
N LEU A 126 -6.21 19.42 -2.96
CA LEU A 126 -4.85 19.00 -3.30
C LEU A 126 -4.17 20.01 -4.23
N MET A 127 -4.88 20.52 -5.24
CA MET A 127 -4.36 21.53 -6.15
C MET A 127 -4.08 22.86 -5.43
N GLU A 128 -4.99 23.31 -4.56
CA GLU A 128 -4.79 24.51 -3.73
C GLU A 128 -3.62 24.34 -2.76
N ALA A 129 -3.47 23.18 -2.12
CA ALA A 129 -2.34 22.89 -1.24
C ALA A 129 -1.00 22.86 -2.01
N LYS A 130 -1.01 22.37 -3.26
CA LYS A 130 0.15 22.39 -4.15
C LYS A 130 0.52 23.81 -4.56
N GLU A 131 -0.47 24.62 -4.95
CA GLU A 131 -0.26 26.04 -5.28
C GLU A 131 0.25 26.84 -4.07
N ALA A 132 -0.27 26.54 -2.87
CA ALA A 132 0.18 27.13 -1.61
C ALA A 132 1.56 26.63 -1.14
N GLY A 133 2.19 25.69 -1.86
CA GLY A 133 3.50 25.13 -1.52
C GLY A 133 3.52 24.20 -0.30
N LYS A 134 2.36 23.68 0.12
CA LYS A 134 2.24 22.73 1.25
C LYS A 134 2.50 21.28 0.83
N ILE A 135 2.21 20.96 -0.44
CA ILE A 135 2.52 19.66 -1.03
C ILE A 135 3.25 19.83 -2.37
N GLY A 136 4.11 18.87 -2.71
CA GLY A 136 4.86 18.90 -3.98
C GLY A 136 4.15 18.23 -5.14
N HIS A 137 3.71 16.99 -4.91
CA HIS A 137 3.15 16.12 -5.95
C HIS A 137 1.87 15.45 -5.49
N ILE A 138 1.05 15.06 -6.49
CA ILE A 138 -0.23 14.42 -6.26
C ILE A 138 -0.22 13.02 -6.88
N GLY A 139 -0.60 12.03 -6.07
CA GLY A 139 -0.69 10.64 -6.51
C GLY A 139 -2.00 9.97 -6.15
N LEU A 140 -2.10 8.69 -6.52
CA LEU A 140 -3.26 7.86 -6.23
C LEU A 140 -2.79 6.47 -5.81
N THR A 141 -3.46 5.87 -4.82
CA THR A 141 -3.27 4.46 -4.49
C THR A 141 -4.48 3.64 -4.90
N ALA A 142 -4.28 2.40 -5.34
CA ALA A 142 -5.36 1.53 -5.81
C ALA A 142 -5.17 0.07 -5.39
N HIS A 143 -6.27 -0.64 -5.18
CA HIS A 143 -6.31 -2.09 -4.97
C HIS A 143 -7.04 -2.85 -6.08
N SER A 144 -7.72 -2.17 -7.01
CA SER A 144 -8.32 -2.79 -8.20
C SER A 144 -7.60 -2.38 -9.49
N VAL A 145 -7.50 -3.33 -10.41
CA VAL A 145 -6.93 -3.13 -11.75
C VAL A 145 -7.75 -2.11 -12.56
N GLU A 146 -9.05 -2.02 -12.31
CA GLU A 146 -9.94 -1.04 -12.94
C GLU A 146 -9.58 0.39 -12.55
N VAL A 147 -9.44 0.67 -11.24
CA VAL A 147 -9.05 1.99 -10.73
C VAL A 147 -7.63 2.34 -11.18
N PHE A 148 -6.70 1.38 -11.14
CA PHE A 148 -5.34 1.59 -11.65
C PHE A 148 -5.38 1.97 -13.15
N ARG A 149 -6.09 1.21 -13.98
CA ARG A 149 -6.25 1.54 -15.41
C ARG A 149 -6.83 2.93 -15.60
N LYS A 150 -7.87 3.30 -14.82
CA LYS A 150 -8.46 4.63 -14.91
C LYS A 150 -7.48 5.73 -14.51
N ALA A 151 -6.68 5.50 -13.47
CA ALA A 151 -5.70 6.48 -13.00
C ALA A 151 -4.62 6.83 -14.05
N LEU A 152 -4.27 5.90 -14.95
CA LEU A 152 -3.33 6.15 -16.07
C LEU A 152 -3.88 7.14 -17.12
N GLU A 153 -5.18 7.44 -17.07
CA GLU A 153 -5.86 8.39 -17.97
C GLU A 153 -6.05 9.76 -17.33
N LEU A 154 -5.76 9.91 -16.04
CA LEU A 154 -6.00 11.14 -15.29
C LEU A 154 -4.75 12.03 -15.29
N ASP A 155 -4.85 13.22 -15.89
CA ASP A 155 -3.69 14.11 -16.09
C ASP A 155 -3.03 14.56 -14.78
N TRP A 156 -3.81 14.69 -13.70
CA TRP A 156 -3.34 15.10 -12.37
C TRP A 156 -2.56 14.02 -11.63
N VAL A 157 -2.63 12.75 -12.05
CA VAL A 157 -1.94 11.65 -11.37
C VAL A 157 -0.47 11.64 -11.75
N GLU A 158 0.42 11.89 -10.79
CA GLU A 158 1.88 11.87 -10.97
C GLU A 158 2.53 10.56 -10.52
N THR A 159 1.92 9.89 -9.54
CA THR A 159 2.35 8.56 -9.06
C THR A 159 1.14 7.64 -8.85
N ILE A 160 1.37 6.34 -9.04
CA ILE A 160 0.40 5.31 -8.72
C ILE A 160 1.04 4.29 -7.78
N MET A 161 0.35 4.01 -6.67
CA MET A 161 0.71 2.94 -5.74
C MET A 161 -0.26 1.76 -5.89
N PHE A 162 0.26 0.57 -6.14
CA PHE A 162 -0.52 -0.65 -6.37
C PHE A 162 0.20 -1.88 -5.79
N PRO A 163 -0.50 -2.96 -5.37
CA PRO A 163 0.20 -4.15 -4.91
C PRO A 163 0.77 -4.96 -6.08
N TYR A 164 2.07 -5.25 -6.03
CA TYR A 164 2.76 -6.14 -6.96
C TYR A 164 3.71 -7.07 -6.22
N ASN A 165 3.45 -8.38 -6.28
CA ASN A 165 4.29 -9.38 -5.62
C ASN A 165 4.13 -10.74 -6.30
N VAL A 166 4.79 -11.77 -5.75
CA VAL A 166 4.84 -13.13 -6.31
C VAL A 166 3.46 -13.70 -6.66
N VAL A 167 2.41 -13.34 -5.90
CA VAL A 167 1.03 -13.83 -6.07
C VAL A 167 0.03 -12.77 -6.55
N GLU A 168 0.38 -11.49 -6.50
CA GLU A 168 -0.39 -10.36 -7.02
C GLU A 168 0.30 -9.76 -8.26
N THR A 169 0.18 -10.42 -9.41
CA THR A 169 0.81 -9.97 -10.68
C THR A 169 -0.18 -9.37 -11.69
N GLN A 170 -1.45 -9.19 -11.31
CA GLN A 170 -2.51 -8.68 -12.20
C GLN A 170 -2.26 -7.26 -12.72
N GLY A 171 -1.33 -6.53 -12.12
CA GLY A 171 -0.97 -5.17 -12.48
C GLY A 171 0.17 -5.05 -13.50
N THR A 172 0.88 -6.12 -13.86
CA THR A 172 2.16 -6.04 -14.61
C THR A 172 2.09 -5.13 -15.84
N GLU A 173 1.12 -5.34 -16.73
CA GLU A 173 0.98 -4.52 -17.95
C GLU A 173 0.69 -3.03 -17.63
N LEU A 174 -0.04 -2.76 -16.55
CA LEU A 174 -0.33 -1.39 -16.11
C LEU A 174 0.89 -0.72 -15.46
N ILE A 175 1.75 -1.50 -14.80
CA ILE A 175 3.03 -1.03 -14.25
C ILE A 175 3.95 -0.61 -15.41
N ASP A 176 4.00 -1.39 -16.49
CA ASP A 176 4.77 -1.01 -17.68
C ASP A 176 4.20 0.24 -18.35
N ALA A 177 2.87 0.36 -18.41
CA ALA A 177 2.21 1.57 -18.92
C ALA A 177 2.50 2.82 -18.06
N CYS A 178 2.75 2.70 -16.75
CA CYS A 178 3.25 3.81 -15.94
C CYS A 178 4.57 4.34 -16.50
N ALA A 179 5.52 3.46 -16.82
CA ALA A 179 6.83 3.84 -17.34
C ALA A 179 6.70 4.56 -18.69
N GLU A 180 5.86 4.06 -19.61
CA GLU A 180 5.59 4.69 -20.90
C GLU A 180 5.00 6.11 -20.77
N LYS A 181 4.14 6.32 -19.76
CA LYS A 181 3.49 7.61 -19.49
C LYS A 181 4.28 8.52 -18.56
N ASN A 182 5.49 8.11 -18.15
CA ASN A 182 6.31 8.81 -17.17
C ASN A 182 5.55 9.06 -15.84
N ILE A 183 4.79 8.07 -15.37
CA ILE A 183 4.12 8.07 -14.06
C ILE A 183 4.96 7.24 -13.10
N GLY A 184 5.22 7.75 -11.89
CA GLY A 184 6.01 7.02 -10.89
C GLY A 184 5.22 5.83 -10.33
N PHE A 185 5.79 4.63 -10.37
CA PHE A 185 5.15 3.45 -9.78
C PHE A 185 5.74 3.10 -8.41
N ILE A 186 4.86 3.01 -7.41
CA ILE A 186 5.23 2.65 -6.04
C ILE A 186 4.63 1.28 -5.72
N ASP A 187 5.48 0.28 -5.51
CA ASP A 187 5.03 -1.06 -5.12
C ASP A 187 4.74 -1.12 -3.62
N MET A 188 3.52 -1.51 -3.26
CA MET A 188 3.12 -1.79 -1.89
C MET A 188 2.83 -3.28 -1.67
N LYS A 189 2.85 -3.70 -0.39
CA LYS A 189 2.64 -5.10 0.00
C LYS A 189 3.58 -6.09 -0.72
N PRO A 190 4.90 -5.83 -0.72
CA PRO A 190 5.86 -6.72 -1.37
C PRO A 190 5.80 -8.17 -0.86
N MET A 191 5.48 -8.36 0.43
CA MET A 191 5.32 -9.69 1.06
C MET A 191 3.85 -10.14 1.19
N ALA A 192 2.97 -9.65 0.31
CA ALA A 192 1.53 -9.97 0.32
C ALA A 192 0.84 -9.73 1.68
N GLY A 193 1.36 -8.77 2.47
CA GLY A 193 0.89 -8.52 3.82
C GLY A 193 1.24 -9.61 4.82
N GLY A 194 2.51 -10.02 4.82
CA GLY A 194 3.07 -11.02 5.73
C GLY A 194 2.74 -12.47 5.34
N ALA A 195 2.10 -12.70 4.19
CA ALA A 195 1.80 -14.06 3.73
C ALA A 195 3.01 -14.72 3.04
N ILE A 196 3.95 -13.92 2.52
CA ILE A 196 5.21 -14.44 1.96
C ILE A 196 6.29 -14.31 3.04
N GLU A 197 6.76 -15.45 3.54
CA GLU A 197 7.76 -15.55 4.62
C GLU A 197 9.22 -15.46 4.14
N ASP A 198 9.45 -15.35 2.82
CA ASP A 198 10.77 -15.11 2.21
C ASP A 198 10.82 -13.71 1.58
N PRO A 199 11.14 -12.65 2.36
CA PRO A 199 11.21 -11.28 1.86
C PRO A 199 12.28 -11.09 0.79
N ALA A 200 13.42 -11.80 0.89
CA ALA A 200 14.51 -11.65 -0.05
C ALA A 200 14.07 -12.07 -1.46
N THR A 201 13.49 -13.27 -1.59
CA THR A 201 12.96 -13.76 -2.88
C THR A 201 11.83 -12.87 -3.41
N ALA A 202 10.93 -12.40 -2.53
CA ALA A 202 9.82 -11.51 -2.93
C ALA A 202 10.32 -10.17 -3.49
N LEU A 203 11.25 -9.52 -2.79
CA LEU A 203 11.82 -8.23 -3.19
C LEU A 203 12.66 -8.36 -4.46
N ARG A 204 13.42 -9.46 -4.61
CA ARG A 204 14.15 -9.78 -5.84
C ARG A 204 13.21 -9.94 -7.03
N PHE A 205 12.09 -10.65 -6.86
CA PHE A 205 11.05 -10.77 -7.89
C PHE A 205 10.51 -9.39 -8.32
N ILE A 206 10.16 -8.54 -7.35
CA ILE A 206 9.61 -7.20 -7.62
C ILE A 206 10.63 -6.33 -8.33
N CYS A 207 11.86 -6.30 -7.82
CA CYS A 207 12.96 -5.53 -8.39
C CYS A 207 13.35 -6.01 -9.78
N SER A 208 13.10 -7.28 -10.14
CA SER A 208 13.35 -7.78 -11.49
C SER A 208 12.49 -7.08 -12.56
N ASN A 209 11.37 -6.47 -12.18
CA ASN A 209 10.58 -5.61 -13.07
C ASN A 209 11.21 -4.20 -13.13
N PRO A 210 11.76 -3.78 -14.29
CA PRO A 210 12.41 -2.48 -14.43
C PRO A 210 11.44 -1.30 -14.29
N SER A 211 10.14 -1.50 -14.50
CA SER A 211 9.09 -0.48 -14.41
C SER A 211 8.69 -0.13 -12.97
N VAL A 212 9.12 -0.93 -11.98
CA VAL A 212 8.95 -0.60 -10.56
C VAL A 212 9.93 0.52 -10.18
N THR A 213 9.41 1.66 -9.74
CA THR A 213 10.27 2.81 -9.38
C THR A 213 10.81 2.68 -7.96
N VAL A 214 9.94 2.38 -7.00
CA VAL A 214 10.29 2.16 -5.60
C VAL A 214 9.40 1.06 -5.00
N VAL A 215 9.99 0.17 -4.22
CA VAL A 215 9.26 -0.81 -3.39
C VAL A 215 9.29 -0.38 -1.93
N ILE A 216 8.15 -0.44 -1.23
CA ILE A 216 8.01 0.02 0.16
C ILE A 216 7.69 -1.14 1.11
N PRO A 217 8.68 -2.00 1.45
CA PRO A 217 8.49 -3.00 2.51
C PRO A 217 8.21 -2.30 3.84
N GLY A 218 7.30 -2.89 4.62
CA GLY A 218 7.13 -2.51 6.01
C GLY A 218 8.11 -3.30 6.87
N VAL A 219 8.80 -2.62 7.78
CA VAL A 219 9.77 -3.22 8.70
C VAL A 219 9.58 -2.65 10.10
N SER A 220 9.98 -3.44 11.10
CA SER A 220 9.98 -3.07 12.52
C SER A 220 11.37 -3.18 13.16
N GLU A 221 12.29 -3.90 12.53
CA GLU A 221 13.64 -4.15 13.03
C GLU A 221 14.71 -3.66 12.05
N ILE A 222 15.92 -3.38 12.57
CA ILE A 222 17.03 -2.84 11.76
C ILE A 222 17.59 -3.90 10.82
N GLU A 223 17.65 -5.15 11.27
CA GLU A 223 18.14 -6.28 10.50
C GLU A 223 17.27 -6.49 9.24
N GLU A 224 15.96 -6.32 9.36
CA GLU A 224 15.02 -6.37 8.23
C GLU A 224 15.32 -5.27 7.19
N LEU A 225 15.71 -4.05 7.62
CA LEU A 225 16.13 -2.99 6.70
C LEU A 225 17.35 -3.41 5.90
N GLU A 226 18.35 -4.00 6.56
CA GLU A 226 19.61 -4.41 5.92
C GLU A 226 19.41 -5.56 4.93
N GLU A 227 18.62 -6.57 5.30
CA GLU A 227 18.27 -7.69 4.44
C GLU A 227 17.44 -7.25 3.22
N ASN A 228 16.40 -6.43 3.45
CA ASN A 228 15.56 -5.92 2.37
C ASN A 228 16.36 -5.04 1.42
N LEU A 229 17.27 -4.21 1.94
CA LEU A 229 18.11 -3.36 1.09
C LEU A 229 19.07 -4.20 0.25
N LYS A 230 19.67 -5.25 0.84
CA LYS A 230 20.54 -6.17 0.11
C LYS A 230 19.79 -6.82 -1.05
N ALA A 231 18.57 -7.30 -0.83
CA ALA A 231 17.73 -7.90 -1.87
C ALA A 231 17.38 -6.89 -2.99
N CYS A 232 16.96 -5.67 -2.63
CA CYS A 232 16.60 -4.64 -3.61
C CYS A 232 17.80 -4.08 -4.38
N SER A 233 19.00 -4.14 -3.80
CA SER A 233 20.23 -3.65 -4.42
C SER A 233 20.88 -4.69 -5.35
N ASP A 234 20.48 -5.95 -5.27
CA ASP A 234 20.94 -6.97 -6.20
C ASP A 234 20.26 -6.78 -7.56
N VAL A 235 21.08 -6.53 -8.59
CA VAL A 235 20.65 -6.32 -9.98
C VAL A 235 20.90 -7.54 -10.86
N SER A 236 21.42 -8.63 -10.30
CA SER A 236 21.59 -9.89 -11.05
C SER A 236 20.23 -10.45 -11.46
N PRO A 237 20.16 -11.23 -12.56
CA PRO A 237 18.94 -11.98 -12.90
C PRO A 237 18.55 -12.94 -11.78
N LEU A 238 17.26 -13.26 -11.66
CA LEU A 238 16.78 -14.29 -10.73
C LEU A 238 17.42 -15.63 -11.06
N SER A 239 18.09 -16.22 -10.08
CA SER A 239 18.69 -17.55 -10.13
C SER A 239 17.62 -18.66 -10.27
N GLN A 240 18.05 -19.86 -10.66
CA GLN A 240 17.15 -21.02 -10.73
C GLN A 240 16.55 -21.36 -9.36
N GLU A 241 17.31 -21.18 -8.28
CA GLU A 241 16.82 -21.38 -6.92
C GLU A 241 15.71 -20.37 -6.56
N GLU A 242 15.94 -19.08 -6.82
CA GLU A 242 14.92 -18.04 -6.59
C GLU A 242 13.67 -18.31 -7.44
N GLN A 243 13.82 -18.74 -8.71
CA GLN A 243 12.68 -19.10 -9.56
C GLN A 243 11.89 -20.30 -9.01
N GLY A 244 12.58 -21.29 -8.43
CA GLY A 244 11.95 -22.42 -7.73
C GLY A 244 11.12 -21.95 -6.54
N LYS A 245 11.71 -21.13 -5.65
CA LYS A 245 11.00 -20.55 -4.49
C LYS A 245 9.79 -19.72 -4.90
N ILE A 246 9.90 -18.92 -5.97
CA ILE A 246 8.78 -18.16 -6.52
C ILE A 246 7.64 -19.10 -6.97
N ALA A 247 7.96 -20.22 -7.62
CA ALA A 247 6.96 -21.20 -8.05
C ALA A 247 6.26 -21.86 -6.83
N GLU A 248 7.02 -22.24 -5.81
CA GLU A 248 6.48 -22.82 -4.57
C GLU A 248 5.54 -21.85 -3.84
N ILE A 249 5.94 -20.58 -3.68
CA ILE A 249 5.11 -19.55 -3.06
C ILE A 249 3.80 -19.38 -3.83
N ARG A 250 3.84 -19.39 -5.18
CA ARG A 250 2.65 -19.30 -6.03
C ARG A 250 1.72 -20.49 -5.84
N GLU A 251 2.26 -21.69 -5.75
CA GLU A 251 1.47 -22.90 -5.54
C GLU A 251 0.78 -22.88 -4.16
N GLN A 252 1.50 -22.50 -3.11
CA GLN A 252 1.01 -22.51 -1.73
C GLN A 252 -0.05 -21.43 -1.47
N LEU A 253 0.20 -20.20 -1.95
CA LEU A 253 -0.65 -19.05 -1.63
C LEU A 253 -1.67 -18.74 -2.73
N GLY A 254 -1.41 -19.15 -3.98
CA GLY A 254 -2.16 -18.71 -5.16
C GLY A 254 -3.66 -18.96 -5.06
N SER A 255 -4.04 -20.11 -4.46
CA SER A 255 -5.41 -20.61 -4.31
C SER A 255 -6.10 -20.21 -3.01
N ASN A 256 -5.38 -19.61 -2.04
CA ASN A 256 -5.93 -19.26 -0.72
C ASN A 256 -5.69 -17.80 -0.30
N PHE A 257 -5.13 -16.98 -1.19
CA PHE A 257 -4.84 -15.57 -0.91
C PHE A 257 -5.85 -14.62 -1.57
N CYS A 258 -6.63 -13.90 -0.74
CA CYS A 258 -7.53 -12.85 -1.23
C CYS A 258 -6.76 -11.58 -1.62
N ARG A 259 -6.89 -11.20 -2.89
CA ARG A 259 -6.22 -10.05 -3.51
C ARG A 259 -7.02 -8.75 -3.42
N ARG A 260 -8.21 -8.80 -2.81
CA ARG A 260 -9.10 -7.65 -2.54
C ARG A 260 -9.48 -6.84 -3.79
N CYS A 261 -9.57 -7.50 -4.93
CA CYS A 261 -9.92 -6.91 -6.22
C CYS A 261 -11.41 -6.56 -6.36
N ASN A 262 -12.26 -6.94 -5.41
CA ASN A 262 -13.73 -6.78 -5.42
C ASN A 262 -14.51 -7.58 -6.49
N TYR A 263 -13.89 -8.44 -7.32
CA TYR A 263 -14.64 -9.22 -8.32
C TYR A 263 -15.72 -10.15 -7.73
N CYS A 264 -15.57 -10.59 -6.48
CA CYS A 264 -16.58 -11.41 -5.80
C CYS A 264 -17.83 -10.64 -5.36
N ALA A 265 -17.82 -9.30 -5.43
CA ALA A 265 -18.94 -8.45 -5.02
C ALA A 265 -19.97 -8.26 -6.17
N PRO A 266 -21.25 -7.96 -5.86
CA PRO A 266 -21.84 -7.94 -4.51
C PRO A 266 -22.10 -9.36 -3.96
N CYS A 267 -22.00 -9.53 -2.64
CA CYS A 267 -22.47 -10.74 -1.96
C CYS A 267 -24.01 -10.75 -1.90
N THR A 268 -24.64 -11.91 -2.07
CA THR A 268 -26.10 -12.07 -2.06
C THR A 268 -26.77 -11.69 -0.73
N VAL A 269 -25.99 -11.66 0.36
CA VAL A 269 -26.43 -11.28 1.70
C VAL A 269 -25.73 -10.03 2.23
N GLY A 270 -25.06 -9.27 1.35
CA GLY A 270 -24.46 -7.98 1.72
C GLY A 270 -23.11 -8.04 2.43
N ILE A 271 -22.46 -9.21 2.55
CA ILE A 271 -21.10 -9.30 3.12
C ILE A 271 -20.10 -8.57 2.21
N SER A 272 -19.30 -7.69 2.80
CA SER A 272 -18.12 -7.13 2.16
C SER A 272 -16.96 -8.15 2.21
N ILE A 273 -17.02 -9.17 1.34
CA ILE A 273 -16.08 -10.31 1.34
C ILE A 273 -14.60 -9.86 1.36
N PRO A 274 -14.18 -8.88 0.53
CA PRO A 274 -12.79 -8.42 0.53
C PRO A 274 -12.37 -7.74 1.84
N ASN A 275 -13.27 -7.01 2.49
CA ASN A 275 -12.97 -6.38 3.78
C ASN A 275 -12.90 -7.42 4.91
N VAL A 276 -13.76 -8.43 4.91
CA VAL A 276 -13.67 -9.56 5.85
C VAL A 276 -12.29 -10.22 5.73
N PHE A 277 -11.86 -10.57 4.52
CA PHE A 277 -10.55 -11.21 4.32
C PHE A 277 -9.36 -10.27 4.54
N LEU A 278 -9.54 -8.96 4.31
CA LEU A 278 -8.55 -7.96 4.69
C LEU A 278 -8.34 -7.96 6.21
N PHE A 279 -9.42 -7.88 6.99
CA PHE A 279 -9.33 -7.85 8.44
C PHE A 279 -8.86 -9.19 9.03
N ALA A 280 -9.31 -10.32 8.49
CA ALA A 280 -8.76 -11.63 8.86
C ALA A 280 -7.24 -11.70 8.61
N GLY A 281 -6.78 -11.14 7.49
CA GLY A 281 -5.35 -10.99 7.22
C GLY A 281 -4.62 -10.12 8.26
N TYR A 282 -5.19 -8.99 8.66
CA TYR A 282 -4.61 -8.14 9.71
C TYR A 282 -4.57 -8.84 11.07
N LEU A 283 -5.62 -9.58 11.41
CA LEU A 283 -5.71 -10.37 12.64
C LEU A 283 -4.63 -11.44 12.69
N GLN A 284 -4.42 -12.19 11.61
CA GLN A 284 -3.54 -13.36 11.57
C GLN A 284 -2.06 -13.02 11.33
N ARG A 285 -1.75 -12.01 10.52
CA ARG A 285 -0.41 -11.83 9.93
C ARG A 285 0.25 -10.48 10.21
N TYR A 286 -0.51 -9.50 10.67
CA TYR A 286 0.02 -8.16 10.91
C TYR A 286 0.28 -7.86 12.39
N ASP A 287 -0.01 -8.78 13.31
CA ASP A 287 0.06 -8.49 14.76
C ASP A 287 -0.71 -7.21 15.13
N LEU A 288 -1.89 -7.06 14.51
CA LEU A 288 -2.80 -5.92 14.67
C LEU A 288 -4.19 -6.43 15.08
N GLU A 289 -4.25 -7.39 16.01
CA GLU A 289 -5.48 -8.05 16.43
C GLU A 289 -6.55 -7.05 16.90
N GLY A 290 -6.20 -6.15 17.83
CA GLY A 290 -7.14 -5.16 18.36
C GLY A 290 -7.73 -4.27 17.25
N TRP A 291 -6.86 -3.72 16.39
CA TRP A 291 -7.28 -2.91 15.25
C TRP A 291 -8.15 -3.70 14.27
N ALA A 292 -7.79 -4.94 13.98
CA ALA A 292 -8.55 -5.80 13.08
C ALA A 292 -9.95 -6.09 13.63
N ARG A 293 -10.07 -6.39 14.93
CA ARG A 293 -11.36 -6.61 15.61
C ARG A 293 -12.23 -5.36 15.64
N GLU A 294 -11.66 -4.20 15.96
CA GLU A 294 -12.38 -2.92 15.95
C GLU A 294 -12.93 -2.59 14.55
N ARG A 295 -12.11 -2.73 13.51
CA ARG A 295 -12.52 -2.46 12.12
C ARG A 295 -13.51 -3.49 11.61
N TYR A 296 -13.34 -4.75 11.98
CA TYR A 296 -14.28 -5.79 11.64
C TYR A 296 -15.64 -5.56 12.31
N ALA A 297 -15.67 -5.06 13.55
CA ALA A 297 -16.88 -4.71 14.27
C ALA A 297 -17.72 -3.61 13.58
N THR A 298 -17.11 -2.75 12.76
CA THR A 298 -17.85 -1.72 12.00
C THR A 298 -18.50 -2.21 10.70
N LEU A 299 -18.30 -3.47 10.29
CA LEU A 299 -18.96 -4.03 9.08
C LEU A 299 -20.47 -4.22 9.30
N ASP A 300 -21.30 -3.82 8.34
CA ASP A 300 -22.76 -3.99 8.41
C ASP A 300 -23.16 -5.47 8.46
N THR A 301 -22.55 -6.29 7.60
CA THR A 301 -22.79 -7.74 7.55
C THR A 301 -21.50 -8.50 7.83
N LYS A 302 -21.58 -9.42 8.79
CA LYS A 302 -20.46 -10.23 9.30
C LYS A 302 -20.21 -11.53 8.52
N ALA A 303 -19.07 -12.16 8.76
CA ALA A 303 -18.66 -13.42 8.11
C ALA A 303 -19.65 -14.58 8.38
N SER A 304 -20.16 -14.70 9.61
CA SER A 304 -21.15 -15.70 10.01
C SER A 304 -22.49 -15.62 9.28
N ALA A 305 -22.79 -14.50 8.60
CA ALA A 305 -23.99 -14.37 7.78
C ALA A 305 -23.91 -15.13 6.44
N CYS A 306 -22.77 -15.75 6.12
CA CYS A 306 -22.58 -16.46 4.86
C CYS A 306 -23.54 -17.64 4.70
N VAL A 307 -24.35 -17.62 3.64
CA VAL A 307 -25.32 -18.69 3.30
C VAL A 307 -24.76 -19.75 2.35
N GLU A 308 -23.44 -19.73 2.11
CA GLU A 308 -22.72 -20.71 1.29
C GLU A 308 -23.22 -20.89 -0.17
N CYS A 309 -23.90 -19.87 -0.73
CA CYS A 309 -24.49 -19.94 -2.08
C CYS A 309 -23.48 -20.16 -3.23
N GLY A 310 -22.20 -19.86 -3.05
CA GLY A 310 -21.14 -20.08 -4.04
C GLY A 310 -21.02 -19.03 -5.15
N GLU A 311 -21.95 -18.07 -5.26
CA GLU A 311 -21.92 -17.03 -6.31
C GLU A 311 -20.66 -16.16 -6.31
N CYS A 312 -19.98 -16.03 -5.17
CA CYS A 312 -18.72 -15.29 -5.07
C CYS A 312 -17.54 -16.06 -5.69
N GLU A 313 -17.55 -17.39 -5.60
CA GLU A 313 -16.49 -18.26 -6.11
C GLU A 313 -16.52 -18.34 -7.63
N THR A 314 -17.73 -18.32 -8.24
CA THR A 314 -17.90 -18.30 -9.71
C THR A 314 -17.33 -17.02 -10.34
N ARG A 315 -17.33 -15.91 -9.57
CA ARG A 315 -16.77 -14.62 -9.98
C ARG A 315 -15.29 -14.43 -9.62
N CYS A 316 -14.73 -15.32 -8.80
CA CYS A 316 -13.35 -15.17 -8.35
C CYS A 316 -12.39 -15.67 -9.45
N PRO A 317 -11.58 -14.79 -10.07
CA PRO A 317 -10.66 -15.21 -11.15
C PRO A 317 -9.48 -16.06 -10.65
N TYR A 318 -9.36 -16.22 -9.32
CA TYR A 318 -8.30 -16.99 -8.67
C TYR A 318 -8.82 -18.30 -8.06
N HIS A 319 -10.10 -18.63 -8.29
CA HIS A 319 -10.74 -19.86 -7.80
C HIS A 319 -10.57 -20.10 -6.30
N LEU A 320 -10.60 -19.01 -5.51
CA LEU A 320 -10.46 -19.10 -4.06
C LEU A 320 -11.65 -19.87 -3.46
N PRO A 321 -11.43 -20.71 -2.44
CA PRO A 321 -12.51 -21.37 -1.70
C PRO A 321 -13.17 -20.39 -0.71
N ILE A 322 -13.81 -19.35 -1.24
CA ILE A 322 -14.33 -18.21 -0.46
C ILE A 322 -15.26 -18.68 0.66
N ARG A 323 -16.08 -19.71 0.44
CA ARG A 323 -16.98 -20.23 1.48
C ARG A 323 -16.22 -20.80 2.67
N GLU A 324 -15.20 -21.61 2.42
CA GLU A 324 -14.36 -22.17 3.48
C GLU A 324 -13.54 -21.08 4.18
N MET A 325 -12.95 -20.16 3.42
CA MET A 325 -12.26 -19.00 3.97
C MET A 325 -13.18 -18.13 4.84
N MET A 326 -14.46 -18.02 4.48
CA MET A 326 -15.45 -17.27 5.26
C MET A 326 -15.77 -17.95 6.59
N LYS A 327 -15.89 -19.29 6.61
CA LYS A 327 -16.03 -20.07 7.86
C LYS A 327 -14.84 -19.88 8.78
N MET A 328 -13.63 -19.88 8.22
CA MET A 328 -12.41 -19.60 8.98
C MET A 328 -12.44 -18.18 9.56
N ALA A 329 -12.78 -17.18 8.75
CA ALA A 329 -12.87 -15.80 9.21
C ALA A 329 -13.90 -15.62 10.33
N ALA A 330 -15.10 -16.23 10.22
CA ALA A 330 -16.10 -16.21 11.28
C ALA A 330 -15.54 -16.77 12.60
N ARG A 331 -14.87 -17.93 12.53
CA ARG A 331 -14.22 -18.55 13.69
C ARG A 331 -13.15 -17.64 14.30
N ASP A 332 -12.29 -17.03 13.48
CA ASP A 332 -11.18 -16.19 13.96
C ASP A 332 -11.70 -14.91 14.66
N PHE A 333 -12.82 -14.37 14.19
CA PHE A 333 -13.51 -13.25 14.81
C PHE A 333 -14.41 -13.63 15.98
N GLY A 334 -14.58 -14.91 16.29
CA GLY A 334 -15.34 -15.40 17.44
C GLY A 334 -16.85 -15.44 17.23
N GLU A 335 -17.29 -15.67 15.99
CA GLU A 335 -18.70 -15.81 15.60
C GLU A 335 -19.15 -17.27 15.49
#